data_AF-A0A3B0R419-F1
#
_entry.id   AF-A0A3B0R419-F1
#
_cell.length_a   1.000
_cell.length_b   1.000
_cell.length_c   1.000
_cell.angle_alpha   90.00
_cell.angle_beta   90.00
_cell.angle_gamma   90.00
#
_symmetry.space_group_name_H-M   'P 1'
#
loop_
_entity.id
_entity.type
_entity.pdbx_description
1 polymer ?
#
loop_
_entity_poly.entity_id
_entity_poly.type
_entity_poly.pdbx_seq_one_letter_code
_entity_poly.pdbx_strand_id
1 'polypeptide(L)' 'MSKTLLSFGHGYTARALAKVLVPEGWAIYGTVRNSHDFIGLEESGVTPILWSEGMPEAAFAQASHVLISTAP' A
#
# COMPACT_ATOMS: atom_id res chain seq x y z
N MET A 1 -7.71 17.44 4.05
CA MET A 1 -6.41 16.81 3.72
C MET A 1 -6.67 15.40 3.24
N SER A 2 -6.04 14.97 2.13
CA SER A 2 -6.21 13.61 1.60
C SER A 2 -5.66 12.58 2.58
N LYS A 3 -6.48 11.57 2.92
CA LYS A 3 -6.07 10.45 3.77
C LYS A 3 -5.40 9.39 2.87
N THR A 4 -4.07 9.40 2.86
CA THR A 4 -3.26 8.57 1.97
C THR A 4 -2.25 7.78 2.80
N LEU A 5 -2.33 6.45 2.71
CA LEU A 5 -1.44 5.53 3.40
C LEU A 5 -0.43 4.92 2.43
N LEU A 6 0.87 5.08 2.71
CA LEU A 6 1.93 4.29 2.10
C LEU A 6 2.27 3.10 3.01
N SER A 7 2.09 1.88 2.51
CA SER A 7 2.28 0.64 3.25
C SER A 7 3.50 -0.12 2.74
N PHE A 8 4.56 -0.18 3.55
CA PHE A 8 5.74 -1.00 3.30
C PHE A 8 5.49 -2.45 3.69
N GLY A 9 5.59 -3.35 2.71
CA GLY A 9 5.29 -4.76 2.91
C GLY A 9 3.79 -5.01 3.07
N HIS A 10 3.06 -5.00 1.96
CA HIS A 10 1.60 -5.12 1.96
C HIS A 10 1.10 -6.58 2.13
N GLY A 11 1.54 -7.22 3.22
CA GLY A 11 1.21 -8.60 3.57
C GLY A 11 -0.11 -8.75 4.35
N TYR A 12 -0.23 -9.82 5.13
CA TYR A 12 -1.45 -10.20 5.84
C TYR A 12 -2.03 -9.06 6.71
N THR A 13 -1.22 -8.46 7.58
CA THR A 13 -1.66 -7.39 8.50
C THR A 13 -2.05 -6.12 7.75
N ALA A 14 -1.25 -5.69 6.78
CA ALA A 14 -1.55 -4.53 5.96
C ALA A 14 -2.85 -4.70 5.15
N ARG A 15 -3.08 -5.90 4.60
CA ARG A 15 -4.33 -6.25 3.91
C ARG A 15 -5.54 -6.22 4.85
N ALA A 16 -5.39 -6.67 6.08
CA ALA A 16 -6.47 -6.60 7.07
C ALA A 16 -6.86 -5.15 7.38
N LEU A 17 -5.87 -4.25 7.52
CA LEU A 17 -6.11 -2.83 7.70
C LEU A 17 -6.74 -2.19 6.45
N ALA A 18 -6.27 -2.53 5.25
CA ALA A 18 -6.80 -1.99 4.00
C ALA A 18 -8.30 -2.26 3.83
N LYS A 19 -8.79 -3.45 4.23
CA LYS A 19 -10.22 -3.79 4.21
C LYS A 19 -11.10 -2.82 5.02
N VAL A 20 -10.54 -2.16 6.03
CA VAL A 20 -11.26 -1.16 6.85
C VAL A 20 -11.12 0.23 6.23
N LEU A 21 -9.91 0.60 5.80
CA LEU A 21 -9.60 1.96 5.34
C LEU A 21 -10.13 2.26 3.93
N VAL A 22 -10.09 1.30 3.01
CA VAL A 22 -10.57 1.51 1.63
C VAL A 22 -12.05 1.93 1.60
N PRO A 23 -12.98 1.25 2.32
CA PRO A 23 -14.38 1.70 2.43
C PRO A 23 -14.56 3.08 3.06
N GLU A 24 -13.63 3.53 3.92
CA GLU A 24 -13.64 4.88 4.50
C GLU A 24 -13.09 5.96 3.54
N GLY A 25 -12.76 5.59 2.30
CA GLY A 25 -12.27 6.50 1.27
C GLY A 25 -10.78 6.83 1.36
N TRP A 26 -9.99 5.97 2.01
CA TRP A 26 -8.53 6.13 2.02
C TRP A 26 -7.92 5.70 0.70
N ALA A 27 -6.94 6.48 0.23
CA ALA A 27 -6.03 6.04 -0.82
C ALA A 27 -4.90 5.21 -0.19
N ILE A 28 -4.61 4.03 -0.74
CA ILE A 28 -3.56 3.15 -0.21
C ILE A 28 -2.59 2.77 -1.32
N TYR A 29 -1.32 3.05 -1.09
CA TYR A 29 -0.20 2.57 -1.89
C TYR A 29 0.50 1.44 -1.13
N GLY A 30 0.50 0.23 -1.68
CA GLY A 30 1.08 -0.95 -1.03
C GLY A 30 2.33 -1.43 -1.75
N THR A 31 3.48 -1.48 -1.08
CA THR A 31 4.69 -2.05 -1.69
C THR A 31 4.68 -3.57 -1.63
N VAL A 32 5.06 -4.20 -2.75
CA VAL A 32 5.24 -5.65 -2.88
C VAL A 32 6.60 -5.96 -3.51
N ARG A 33 7.11 -7.17 -3.29
CA ARG A 33 8.41 -7.62 -3.83
C ARG A 33 8.29 -8.20 -5.24
N ASN A 34 7.14 -8.77 -5.59
CA ASN A 34 6.88 -9.43 -6.86
C ASN A 34 5.55 -8.95 -7.44
N SER A 35 5.41 -8.95 -8.75
CA SER A 35 4.19 -8.49 -9.44
C SER A 35 3.00 -9.45 -9.35
N HIS A 36 3.22 -10.70 -8.92
CA HIS A 36 2.15 -11.71 -8.84
C HIS A 36 0.96 -11.28 -7.95
N ASP A 37 1.20 -10.48 -6.92
CA ASP A 37 0.16 -10.02 -6.00
C ASP A 37 -0.63 -8.79 -6.51
N PHE A 38 -0.26 -8.20 -7.66
CA PHE A 38 -0.84 -6.93 -8.13
C PHE A 38 -2.35 -7.00 -8.32
N ILE A 39 -2.83 -7.98 -9.09
CA ILE A 39 -4.25 -8.11 -9.44
C ILE A 39 -5.11 -8.16 -8.17
N GLY A 40 -4.75 -9.02 -7.21
CA GLY A 40 -5.51 -9.14 -5.97
C GLY A 40 -5.45 -7.91 -5.07
N LEU A 41 -4.42 -7.06 -5.19
CA LEU A 41 -4.35 -5.78 -4.48
C LEU A 41 -5.21 -4.71 -5.16
N GLU A 42 -5.15 -4.60 -6.48
CA GLU A 42 -5.98 -3.68 -7.25
C GLU A 42 -7.48 -3.96 -7.06
N GLU A 43 -7.88 -5.24 -7.11
CA GLU A 43 -9.25 -5.68 -6.83
C GLU A 43 -9.72 -5.31 -5.41
N SER A 44 -8.79 -5.17 -4.47
CA SER A 44 -9.07 -4.75 -3.08
C SER A 44 -9.05 -3.23 -2.88
N GLY A 45 -8.85 -2.43 -3.94
CA GLY A 45 -8.76 -0.97 -3.87
C GLY A 45 -7.40 -0.44 -3.41
N VAL A 46 -6.36 -1.27 -3.41
CA VAL A 46 -4.97 -0.88 -3.09
C VAL A 46 -4.21 -0.68 -4.40
N THR A 47 -3.46 0.41 -4.52
CA THR A 47 -2.54 0.62 -5.64
C THR A 47 -1.20 -0.08 -5.33
N PRO A 48 -0.86 -1.19 -6.01
CA PRO A 48 0.39 -1.88 -5.76
C PRO A 48 1.58 -1.10 -6.34
N ILE A 49 2.72 -1.20 -5.65
CA ILE A 49 3.99 -0.61 -6.07
C ILE A 49 5.06 -1.70 -5.99
N LEU A 50 5.77 -1.94 -7.10
CA LEU A 50 6.86 -2.90 -7.12
C LEU A 50 8.12 -2.27 -6.51
N TRP A 51 8.51 -2.73 -5.33
CA TRP A 51 9.67 -2.17 -4.61
C TRP A 51 11.01 -2.40 -5.33
N SER A 52 11.12 -3.46 -6.13
CA SER A 52 12.37 -3.76 -6.87
C SER A 52 12.72 -2.72 -7.92
N GLU A 53 11.79 -1.84 -8.30
CA GLU A 53 12.02 -0.75 -9.26
C GLU A 53 12.56 0.54 -8.61
N GLY A 54 12.71 0.55 -7.27
CA GLY A 54 13.27 1.65 -6.52
C GLY A 54 12.26 2.33 -5.58
N MET A 55 12.67 3.49 -5.07
CA MET A 55 11.88 4.23 -4.08
C MET A 55 10.66 4.90 -4.74
N PRO A 56 9.43 4.75 -4.20
CA PRO A 56 8.23 5.32 -4.80
C PRO A 56 8.04 6.77 -4.35
N GLU A 57 8.87 7.66 -4.88
CA GLU A 57 8.91 9.09 -4.53
C GLU A 57 7.54 9.77 -4.64
N ALA A 58 6.78 9.48 -5.70
CA ALA A 58 5.45 10.04 -5.90
C ALA A 58 4.44 9.59 -4.83
N ALA A 59 4.53 8.34 -4.36
CA ALA A 59 3.66 7.84 -3.29
C ALA A 59 4.06 8.45 -1.95
N PHE A 60 5.35 8.61 -1.69
CA PHE A 60 5.87 9.31 -0.51
C PHE A 60 5.42 10.77 -0.45
N ALA A 61 5.50 11.51 -1.56
CA ALA A 61 5.08 12.91 -1.61
C ALA A 61 3.58 13.10 -1.32
N GLN A 62 2.76 12.09 -1.60
CA GLN A 62 1.31 12.12 -1.37
C GLN A 62 0.89 11.53 -0.02
N ALA A 63 1.73 10.69 0.59
CA ALA A 63 1.41 9.99 1.82
C ALA A 63 1.27 10.96 2.99
N SER A 64 0.11 10.92 3.67
CA SER A 64 -0.04 11.55 4.98
C SER A 64 0.33 10.59 6.11
N HIS A 65 0.35 9.29 5.85
CA HIS A 65 0.69 8.24 6.81
C HIS A 65 1.58 7.18 6.17
N VAL A 66 2.48 6.62 6.97
CA VAL A 66 3.35 5.50 6.58
C VAL A 66 3.13 4.34 7.55
N LEU A 67 2.87 3.15 7.00
CA LEU A 67 2.84 1.88 7.73
C LEU A 67 4.07 1.06 7.33
N ILE A 68 4.82 0.58 8.31
CA ILE A 68 5.85 -0.44 8.11
C ILE A 68 5.30 -1.78 8.60
N SER A 69 5.00 -2.68 7.66
CA SER A 69 4.42 -4.00 7.90
C SER A 69 5.29 -5.11 7.28
N THR A 70 6.60 -4.88 7.25
CA THR A 70 7.63 -5.87 6.89
C THR A 70 8.08 -6.65 8.12
N ALA A 71 8.51 -7.90 7.92
CA ALA A 71 9.24 -8.63 8.98
C ALA A 71 10.55 -7.90 9.34
N PRO A 72 11.07 -8.08 10.57
CA PRO A 72 12.38 -7.54 11.00
C PRO A 72 13.54 -8.01 10.13
#